data_AF-A0A3B0VIL9-F1
#
_entry.id   AF-A0A3B0VIL9-F1
#
_cell.length_a   1.000
_cell.length_b   1.000
_cell.length_c   1.000
_cell.angle_alpha   90.00
_cell.angle_beta   90.00
_cell.angle_gamma   90.00
#
_symmetry.space_group_name_H-M   'P 1'
#
loop_
_entity.id
_entity.type
_entity.pdbx_description
1 polymer ?
#
loop_
_entity_poly.entity_id
_entity_poly.type
_entity_poly.pdbx_seq_one_letter_code
_entity_poly.pdbx_strand_id
1 'polypeptide(L)'
;TITNSTVADNQAVTGNGGVILTSNASTITVRNSILWGNQAATGGHFAFCKYGTLTMSNIVMNNDGDGNFGNGPYVAGTGLTTTVNGYQSENDPFFVNATGRDYHLTISSDAIDHADSTYAPAKDIAGTPRPQGPASDIGAYEFVK
;
A
#
# COMPACT_ATOMS: atom_id res chain seq x y z
N THR A 1 2.56 7.70 9.33
CA THR A 1 1.57 6.60 9.24
C THR A 1 0.76 6.77 7.97
N ILE A 2 0.44 5.67 7.30
CA ILE A 2 -0.45 5.61 6.12
C ILE A 2 -1.52 4.56 6.44
N THR A 3 -2.80 4.88 6.26
CA THR A 3 -3.92 3.99 6.67
C THR A 3 -5.10 4.18 5.72
N ASN A 4 -5.71 3.11 5.21
CA ASN A 4 -6.86 3.15 4.28
C ASN A 4 -6.61 4.09 3.10
N SER A 5 -5.42 3.97 2.51
CA SER A 5 -4.95 4.85 1.44
C SER A 5 -4.59 4.06 0.21
N THR A 6 -4.79 4.65 -0.96
CA THR A 6 -4.21 4.18 -2.21
C THR A 6 -3.10 5.15 -2.58
N VAL A 7 -1.86 4.68 -2.58
CA VAL A 7 -0.70 5.46 -3.00
C VAL A 7 -0.19 4.84 -4.27
N ALA A 8 -0.41 5.50 -5.39
CA ALA A 8 -0.13 4.93 -6.69
C ALA A 8 0.61 5.85 -7.65
N ASP A 9 1.36 5.22 -8.56
CA ASP A 9 2.02 5.85 -9.72
C ASP A 9 2.96 7.02 -9.37
N ASN A 10 3.55 6.99 -8.17
CA ASN A 10 4.57 7.97 -7.79
C ASN A 10 5.92 7.58 -8.37
N GLN A 11 6.68 8.56 -8.85
CA GLN A 11 7.99 8.31 -9.46
C GLN A 11 9.07 9.22 -8.86
N ALA A 12 10.04 8.62 -8.16
CA ALA A 12 11.29 9.27 -7.85
C ALA A 12 12.23 9.14 -9.06
N VAL A 13 12.26 10.18 -9.91
CA VAL A 13 13.07 10.22 -11.15
C VAL A 13 14.56 10.09 -10.87
N THR A 14 15.00 10.52 -9.68
CA THR A 14 16.38 10.36 -9.21
C THR A 14 16.36 9.85 -7.77
N GLY A 15 17.25 8.90 -7.44
CA GLY A 15 17.43 8.42 -6.09
C GLY A 15 16.45 7.33 -5.67
N ASN A 16 16.10 7.32 -4.38
CA ASN A 16 15.38 6.23 -3.71
C ASN A 16 14.05 6.72 -3.10
N GLY A 17 13.18 5.78 -2.74
CA GLY A 17 11.98 6.08 -1.98
C GLY A 17 10.88 6.69 -2.86
N GLY A 18 10.22 5.85 -3.67
CA GLY A 18 9.15 6.32 -4.56
C GLY A 18 7.93 6.85 -3.80
N VAL A 19 7.73 6.38 -2.55
CA VAL A 19 6.71 6.89 -1.64
C VAL A 19 7.31 7.43 -0.34
N ILE A 20 8.15 6.62 0.32
CA ILE A 20 8.73 6.95 1.62
C ILE A 20 10.24 7.00 1.50
N LEU A 21 10.82 8.12 1.93
CA LEU A 21 12.26 8.30 2.07
C LEU A 21 12.58 8.81 3.47
N THR A 22 13.34 8.05 4.26
CA THR A 22 13.86 8.52 5.56
C THR A 22 15.37 8.40 5.62
N SER A 23 16.03 9.47 6.06
CA SER A 23 17.49 9.53 6.24
C SER A 23 17.93 9.28 7.69
N ASN A 24 16.99 9.30 8.63
CA ASN A 24 17.19 9.08 10.06
C ASN A 24 16.20 8.03 10.57
N ALA A 25 16.53 7.43 11.73
CA ALA A 25 15.68 6.45 12.39
C ALA A 25 14.24 6.98 12.55
N SER A 26 13.29 6.27 11.96
CA SER A 26 11.88 6.62 11.95
C SER A 26 11.02 5.38 12.20
N THR A 27 9.86 5.56 12.82
CA THR A 27 8.85 4.51 12.97
C THR A 27 7.73 4.76 11.98
N ILE A 28 7.61 3.88 10.99
CA ILE A 28 6.61 3.98 9.94
C ILE A 28 5.62 2.84 10.10
N THR A 29 4.33 3.16 10.03
CA THR A 29 3.26 2.17 9.98
C THR A 29 2.39 2.43 8.78
N VAL A 30 2.10 1.36 8.04
CA VAL A 30 1.24 1.34 6.86
C VAL A 30 0.21 0.24 7.07
N ARG A 31 -1.07 0.54 6.90
CA ARG A 31 -2.10 -0.49 7.09
C ARG A 31 -3.32 -0.30 6.20
N ASN A 32 -4.01 -1.39 5.86
CA ASN A 32 -5.20 -1.37 5.01
C ASN A 32 -4.99 -0.50 3.75
N SER A 33 -3.82 -0.56 3.12
CA SER A 33 -3.46 0.38 2.06
C SER A 33 -3.00 -0.33 0.79
N ILE A 34 -3.29 0.27 -0.36
CA ILE A 34 -2.81 -0.16 -1.66
C ILE A 34 -1.59 0.66 -2.05
N LEU A 35 -0.49 0.02 -2.42
CA LEU A 35 0.78 0.65 -2.83
C LEU A 35 1.18 0.15 -4.22
N TRP A 36 0.71 0.82 -5.28
CA TRP A 36 0.76 0.28 -6.64
C TRP A 36 1.40 1.20 -7.67
N GLY A 37 2.16 0.68 -8.64
CA GLY A 37 2.80 1.46 -9.69
C GLY A 37 3.88 2.45 -9.22
N ASN A 38 4.23 2.48 -7.94
CA ASN A 38 5.25 3.39 -7.43
C ASN A 38 6.65 2.94 -7.85
N GLN A 39 7.51 3.88 -8.25
CA GLN A 39 8.85 3.61 -8.75
C GLN A 39 9.87 4.60 -8.19
N ALA A 40 11.12 4.13 -8.15
CA ALA A 40 12.28 4.93 -7.80
C ALA A 40 13.45 4.52 -8.67
N ALA A 41 14.28 5.48 -9.08
CA ALA A 41 15.39 5.23 -10.00
C ALA A 41 16.46 4.27 -9.47
N THR A 42 16.63 4.16 -8.15
CA THR A 42 17.68 3.32 -7.54
C THR A 42 17.12 2.15 -6.73
N GLY A 43 16.22 2.41 -5.79
CA GLY A 43 15.63 1.37 -4.95
C GLY A 43 14.66 1.93 -3.92
N GLY A 44 13.97 1.04 -3.21
CA GLY A 44 12.90 1.42 -2.32
C GLY A 44 11.75 2.05 -3.11
N HIS A 45 11.25 1.34 -4.11
CA HIS A 45 10.14 1.82 -4.95
C HIS A 45 8.93 2.25 -4.10
N PHE A 46 8.67 1.51 -3.02
CA PHE A 46 7.78 1.96 -1.97
C PHE A 46 8.55 2.75 -0.90
N ALA A 47 9.46 2.11 -0.19
CA ALA A 47 10.13 2.71 0.96
C ALA A 47 11.65 2.55 0.89
N PHE A 48 12.38 3.65 1.07
CA PHE A 48 13.81 3.65 1.35
C PHE A 48 14.06 4.30 2.71
N CYS A 49 14.43 3.50 3.70
CA CYS A 49 14.56 3.98 5.07
C CYS A 49 15.94 3.66 5.67
N LYS A 50 16.59 4.66 6.25
CA LYS A 50 17.82 4.47 7.01
C LYS A 50 17.51 4.41 8.50
N TYR A 51 17.79 3.25 9.09
CA TYR A 51 17.54 2.93 10.49
C TYR A 51 16.04 2.98 10.85
N GLY A 52 15.66 2.34 11.95
CA GLY A 52 14.27 2.38 12.45
C GLY A 52 13.40 1.21 11.97
N THR A 53 12.09 1.43 11.92
CA THR A 53 11.11 0.35 11.70
C THR A 53 10.05 0.70 10.66
N LEU A 54 9.66 -0.30 9.88
CA LEU A 54 8.52 -0.26 8.98
C LEU A 54 7.60 -1.44 9.30
N THR A 55 6.39 -1.13 9.74
CA THR A 55 5.34 -2.13 9.97
C THR A 55 4.24 -1.97 8.92
N MET A 56 3.92 -3.07 8.24
CA MET A 56 2.94 -3.13 7.16
C MET A 56 1.90 -4.21 7.47
N SER A 57 0.62 -3.88 7.35
CA SER A 57 -0.44 -4.86 7.61
C SER A 57 -1.67 -4.69 6.71
N ASN A 58 -2.21 -5.78 6.15
CA ASN A 58 -3.34 -5.73 5.21
C ASN A 58 -3.01 -4.84 4.01
N ILE A 59 -2.10 -5.32 3.16
CA ILE A 59 -1.53 -4.53 2.06
C ILE A 59 -1.76 -5.25 0.73
N VAL A 60 -2.15 -4.48 -0.28
CA VAL A 60 -1.99 -4.87 -1.68
C VAL A 60 -0.89 -4.00 -2.27
N MET A 61 0.21 -4.57 -2.76
CA MET A 61 1.29 -3.78 -3.30
C MET A 61 2.06 -4.51 -4.37
N ASN A 62 2.71 -3.76 -5.27
CA ASN A 62 3.70 -4.39 -6.12
C ASN A 62 4.81 -4.97 -5.25
N ASN A 63 5.10 -6.21 -5.55
CA ASN A 63 6.23 -6.95 -5.03
C ASN A 63 6.84 -7.66 -6.24
N ASP A 64 8.14 -7.85 -6.29
CA ASP A 64 8.87 -8.35 -7.47
C ASP A 64 8.59 -9.84 -7.80
N GLY A 65 7.51 -10.39 -7.26
CA GLY A 65 7.04 -11.75 -7.46
C GLY A 65 7.66 -12.77 -6.50
N ASP A 66 8.39 -12.31 -5.47
CA ASP A 66 9.06 -13.19 -4.51
C ASP A 66 8.23 -13.50 -3.25
N GLY A 67 7.04 -12.89 -3.12
CA GLY A 67 6.14 -12.99 -1.97
C GLY A 67 6.63 -12.34 -0.66
N ASN A 68 7.78 -11.65 -0.66
CA ASN A 68 8.35 -10.98 0.51
C ASN A 68 8.20 -9.45 0.45
N PHE A 69 7.05 -8.96 0.87
CA PHE A 69 6.70 -7.54 0.92
C PHE A 69 7.62 -6.62 1.75
N GLY A 70 8.55 -7.18 2.54
CA GLY A 70 9.45 -6.45 3.42
C GLY A 70 10.88 -6.28 2.91
N ASN A 71 11.19 -6.65 1.66
CA ASN A 71 12.53 -6.59 1.09
C ASN A 71 12.62 -5.73 -0.18
N GLY A 72 13.85 -5.63 -0.71
CA GLY A 72 14.12 -4.92 -1.95
C GLY A 72 13.62 -5.73 -3.15
N PRO A 73 13.19 -5.05 -4.23
CA PRO A 73 13.47 -3.65 -4.54
C PRO A 73 12.45 -2.64 -3.98
N TYR A 74 11.30 -3.10 -3.49
CA TYR A 74 10.21 -2.20 -3.05
C TYR A 74 10.47 -1.59 -1.68
N VAL A 75 11.08 -2.34 -0.77
CA VAL A 75 11.46 -1.90 0.57
C VAL A 75 12.96 -2.06 0.75
N ALA A 76 13.67 -0.95 0.78
CA ALA A 76 15.13 -0.94 0.84
C ALA A 76 15.64 0.03 1.92
N GLY A 77 16.94 -0.02 2.16
CA GLY A 77 17.61 0.87 3.08
C GLY A 77 18.66 0.15 3.93
N THR A 78 19.16 0.83 4.95
CA THR A 78 20.24 0.32 5.80
C THR A 78 19.79 0.35 7.25
N GLY A 79 19.91 -0.78 7.96
CA GLY A 79 19.50 -0.88 9.36
C GLY A 79 17.99 -0.75 9.59
N LEU A 80 17.17 -0.99 8.56
CA LEU A 80 15.71 -1.01 8.65
C LEU A 80 15.24 -2.37 9.16
N THR A 81 14.38 -2.36 10.18
CA THR A 81 13.63 -3.56 10.60
C THR A 81 12.24 -3.51 9.97
N THR A 82 11.89 -4.54 9.21
CA THR A 82 10.56 -4.65 8.59
C THR A 82 9.71 -5.68 9.33
N THR A 83 8.41 -5.43 9.40
CA THR A 83 7.42 -6.39 9.90
C THR A 83 6.21 -6.31 8.98
N VAL A 84 5.83 -7.46 8.42
CA VAL A 84 4.67 -7.57 7.54
C VAL A 84 3.71 -8.60 8.15
N ASN A 85 2.45 -8.25 8.30
CA ASN A 85 1.43 -9.11 8.90
C ASN A 85 0.05 -8.94 8.26
N GLY A 86 -0.92 -9.77 8.62
CA GLY A 86 -2.28 -9.70 8.07
C GLY A 86 -2.34 -10.12 6.59
N TYR A 87 -3.36 -9.64 5.88
CA TYR A 87 -3.55 -9.96 4.46
C TYR A 87 -2.47 -9.30 3.59
N GLN A 88 -1.97 -10.03 2.60
CA GLN A 88 -0.97 -9.54 1.66
C GLN A 88 -1.34 -10.04 0.26
N SER A 89 -1.31 -9.15 -0.72
CA SER A 89 -1.41 -9.53 -2.14
C SER A 89 -0.46 -8.69 -2.98
N GLU A 90 0.14 -9.35 -3.97
CA GLU A 90 0.93 -8.72 -5.03
C GLU A 90 0.21 -8.74 -6.39
N ASN A 91 -1.04 -9.22 -6.41
CA ASN A 91 -1.88 -9.20 -7.60
C ASN A 91 -2.32 -7.77 -7.93
N ASP A 92 -2.63 -7.55 -9.22
CA ASP A 92 -3.17 -6.28 -9.69
C ASP A 92 -4.40 -5.87 -8.84
N PRO A 93 -4.45 -4.64 -8.31
CA PRO A 93 -5.62 -4.13 -7.59
C PRO A 93 -6.87 -4.01 -8.48
N PHE A 94 -6.73 -4.20 -9.79
CA PHE A 94 -7.79 -4.11 -10.80
C PHE A 94 -8.60 -2.82 -10.67
N PHE A 95 -7.90 -1.68 -10.75
CA PHE A 95 -8.52 -0.36 -10.77
C PHE A 95 -9.38 -0.17 -12.02
N VAL A 96 -10.49 0.56 -11.88
CA VAL A 96 -11.40 0.88 -13.00
C VAL A 96 -10.65 1.59 -14.14
N ASN A 97 -9.85 2.61 -13.82
CA ASN A 97 -8.99 3.28 -14.80
C ASN A 97 -7.82 4.02 -14.13
N ALA A 98 -6.74 3.29 -13.83
CA ALA A 98 -5.53 3.87 -13.24
C ALA A 98 -4.94 5.01 -14.08
N THR A 99 -4.90 4.88 -15.41
CA THR A 99 -4.37 5.93 -16.31
C THR A 99 -5.18 7.23 -16.25
N GLY A 100 -6.49 7.12 -16.01
CA GLY A 100 -7.39 8.23 -15.77
C GLY A 100 -7.46 8.68 -14.30
N ARG A 101 -6.64 8.11 -13.42
CA ARG A 101 -6.65 8.31 -11.95
C ARG A 101 -7.95 7.90 -11.27
N ASP A 102 -8.69 6.98 -11.87
CA ASP A 102 -9.82 6.32 -11.26
C ASP A 102 -9.35 5.03 -10.58
N TYR A 103 -9.08 5.15 -9.29
CA TYR A 103 -8.60 4.06 -8.45
C TYR A 103 -9.73 3.35 -7.69
N HIS A 104 -11.00 3.49 -8.14
CA HIS A 104 -12.05 2.58 -7.67
C HIS A 104 -11.68 1.14 -8.04
N LEU A 105 -12.04 0.22 -7.18
CA LEU A 105 -11.81 -1.20 -7.38
C LEU A 105 -12.83 -1.77 -8.38
N THR A 106 -12.44 -2.80 -9.11
CA THR A 106 -13.39 -3.68 -9.81
C THR A 106 -13.61 -4.94 -8.99
N ILE A 107 -14.64 -5.71 -9.35
CA ILE A 107 -15.02 -6.96 -8.65
C ILE A 107 -13.89 -8.01 -8.59
N SER A 108 -12.88 -7.91 -9.45
CA SER A 108 -11.75 -8.84 -9.49
C SER A 108 -10.62 -8.47 -8.52
N SER A 109 -10.75 -7.36 -7.78
CA SER A 109 -9.70 -6.87 -6.88
C SER A 109 -9.51 -7.74 -5.64
N ASP A 110 -8.27 -8.14 -5.39
CA ASP A 110 -7.83 -8.77 -4.13
C ASP A 110 -7.89 -7.82 -2.92
N ALA A 111 -8.15 -6.53 -3.12
CA ALA A 111 -8.31 -5.59 -2.02
C ALA A 111 -9.68 -5.71 -1.32
N ILE A 112 -10.65 -6.37 -1.97
CA ILE A 112 -12.03 -6.43 -1.49
C ILE A 112 -12.15 -7.30 -0.22
N ASP A 113 -12.89 -6.81 0.78
CA ASP A 113 -13.25 -7.53 2.00
C ASP A 113 -12.05 -8.04 2.85
N HIS A 114 -10.92 -7.32 2.84
CA HIS A 114 -9.68 -7.74 3.53
C HIS A 114 -9.08 -6.73 4.53
N ALA A 115 -9.69 -5.55 4.70
CA ALA A 115 -9.18 -4.56 5.67
C ALA A 115 -9.55 -4.92 7.12
N ASP A 116 -8.67 -4.55 8.05
CA ASP A 116 -8.96 -4.62 9.48
C ASP A 116 -9.89 -3.47 9.90
N SER A 117 -11.09 -3.82 10.38
CA SER A 117 -12.14 -2.89 10.78
C SER A 117 -11.76 -2.01 11.96
N THR A 118 -10.76 -2.41 12.76
CA THR A 118 -10.21 -1.60 13.87
C THR A 118 -9.63 -0.29 13.36
N TYR A 119 -9.15 -0.26 12.11
CA TYR A 119 -8.49 0.89 11.52
C TYR A 119 -9.27 1.53 10.38
N ALA A 120 -10.38 0.93 9.94
CA ALA A 120 -11.20 1.44 8.85
C ALA A 120 -12.11 2.59 9.32
N PRO A 121 -12.14 3.74 8.64
CA PRO A 121 -13.12 4.79 8.93
C PRO A 121 -14.52 4.37 8.45
N ALA A 122 -15.57 5.00 8.98
CA ALA A 122 -16.96 4.69 8.64
C ALA A 122 -17.33 4.91 7.16
N LYS A 123 -16.53 5.70 6.43
CA LYS A 123 -16.72 6.00 5.00
C LYS A 123 -15.38 6.01 4.27
N ASP A 124 -15.42 5.71 2.97
CA ASP A 124 -14.27 5.86 2.07
C ASP A 124 -14.05 7.32 1.63
N ILE A 125 -13.07 7.55 0.75
CA ILE A 125 -12.74 8.90 0.26
C ILE A 125 -13.84 9.50 -0.64
N ALA A 126 -14.71 8.67 -1.23
CA ALA A 126 -15.86 9.09 -2.03
C ALA A 126 -17.14 9.29 -1.19
N GLY A 127 -17.12 8.92 0.09
CA GLY A 127 -18.26 9.00 1.00
C GLY A 127 -19.11 7.72 1.06
N THR A 128 -18.70 6.65 0.39
CA THR A 128 -19.33 5.32 0.45
C THR A 128 -19.21 4.75 1.86
N PRO A 129 -20.29 4.28 2.49
CA PRO A 129 -20.21 3.64 3.80
C PRO A 129 -19.36 2.38 3.76
N ARG A 130 -18.59 2.14 4.82
CA ARG A 130 -17.81 0.91 5.02
C ARG A 130 -18.41 0.06 6.16
N PRO A 131 -18.42 -1.28 6.04
CA PRO A 131 -18.16 -2.05 4.83
C PRO A 131 -19.38 -2.11 3.89
N GLN A 132 -19.17 -2.31 2.58
CA GLN A 132 -20.24 -2.73 1.64
C GLN A 132 -20.39 -4.26 1.54
N GLY A 133 -19.44 -5.02 2.09
CA GLY A 133 -19.45 -6.47 2.16
C GLY A 133 -19.18 -7.03 3.55
N PRO A 134 -18.74 -8.30 3.65
CA PRO A 134 -18.26 -8.91 4.90
C PRO A 134 -17.20 -8.10 5.66
N ALA A 135 -16.35 -7.32 4.98
CA ALA A 135 -15.35 -6.45 5.61
C ALA A 135 -15.10 -5.21 4.75
N SER A 136 -14.35 -4.24 5.27
CA SER A 136 -13.95 -3.08 4.48
C SER A 136 -12.88 -3.46 3.48
N ASP A 137 -12.75 -2.68 2.41
CA ASP A 137 -11.73 -2.91 1.41
C ASP A 137 -10.42 -2.24 1.79
N ILE A 138 -9.31 -2.87 1.39
CA ILE A 138 -7.98 -2.29 1.50
C ILE A 138 -7.88 -1.11 0.52
N GLY A 139 -7.38 0.04 0.97
CA GLY A 139 -7.18 1.21 0.13
C GLY A 139 -8.14 2.37 0.39
N ALA A 140 -8.16 3.32 -0.55
CA ALA A 140 -8.90 4.59 -0.39
C ALA A 140 -10.40 4.47 -0.70
N TYR A 141 -10.79 3.50 -1.53
CA TYR A 141 -12.15 3.32 -2.04
C TYR A 141 -12.75 2.02 -1.52
N GLU A 142 -14.06 2.03 -1.29
CA GLU A 142 -14.86 0.84 -1.03
C GLU A 142 -15.58 0.44 -2.33
N PHE A 143 -15.50 -0.84 -2.69
CA PHE A 143 -16.20 -1.42 -3.81
C PHE A 143 -17.70 -1.50 -3.51
N VAL A 144 -18.49 -0.82 -4.33
CA VAL A 144 -19.96 -0.88 -4.27
C VAL A 144 -20.42 -2.11 -5.04
N LYS A 145 -21.05 -3.04 -4.34
CA LYS A 145 -21.61 -4.27 -4.91
C LYS A 145 -22.92 -4.03 -5.67
#